data_AF-A0A285P439-F1
#
_entry.id   AF-A0A285P439-F1
#
_cell.length_a   1.000
_cell.length_b   1.000
_cell.length_c   1.000
_cell.angle_alpha   90.00
_cell.angle_beta   90.00
_cell.angle_gamma   90.00
#
_symmetry.space_group_name_H-M   'P 1'
#
loop_
_entity.id
_entity.type
_entity.pdbx_description
1 polymer ?
#
loop_
_entity_poly.entity_id
_entity_poly.type
_entity_poly.pdbx_seq_one_letter_code
_entity_poly.pdbx_strand_id
1 'polypeptide(L)' 'MGERACYLVFCEECDAPASIRDERCPDCGAPLER' A
#
# COMPACT_ATOMS: atom_id res chain seq x y z
N MET A 1 7.10 17.74 -11.27
CA MET A 1 7.31 17.73 -9.81
C MET A 1 6.43 16.63 -9.26
N GLY A 2 6.99 15.43 -9.11
CA GLY A 2 6.25 14.19 -8.86
C GLY A 2 5.63 14.17 -7.47
N GLU A 3 4.33 14.00 -7.46
CA GLU A 3 3.46 13.95 -6.30
C GLU A 3 3.71 12.77 -5.34
N ARG A 4 3.89 13.09 -4.04
CA ARG A 4 3.21 12.41 -2.91
C ARG A 4 3.60 10.96 -2.57
N ALA A 5 4.88 10.58 -2.71
CA ALA A 5 5.37 9.26 -2.28
C ALA A 5 5.78 9.16 -0.80
N CYS A 6 5.36 10.06 0.10
CA CYS A 6 5.92 10.08 1.47
C CYS A 6 5.24 9.16 2.49
N TYR A 7 4.12 8.49 2.17
CA TYR A 7 3.36 7.69 3.16
C TYR A 7 2.74 6.40 2.59
N LEU A 8 3.33 5.84 1.52
CA LEU A 8 2.87 4.59 0.93
C LEU A 8 3.67 3.42 1.50
N VAL A 9 2.97 2.35 1.88
CA VAL A 9 3.55 1.04 2.20
C VAL A 9 3.43 0.14 0.98
N PHE A 10 4.33 -0.82 0.81
CA PHE A 10 4.25 -1.79 -0.27
C PHE A 10 3.61 -3.08 0.26
N CYS A 11 2.66 -3.62 -0.48
CA CYS A 11 2.04 -4.89 -0.15
C CYS A 11 3.06 -6.03 -0.31
N GLU A 12 3.19 -6.89 0.70
CA GLU A 12 4.12 -8.03 0.65
C GLU A 12 3.69 -9.15 -0.31
N GLU A 13 2.43 -9.13 -0.77
CA GLU A 13 1.86 -10.18 -1.62
C GLU A 13 1.96 -9.85 -3.11
N CYS A 14 1.70 -8.60 -3.49
CA CYS A 14 1.68 -8.16 -4.89
C CYS A 14 2.65 -7.02 -5.21
N ASP A 15 3.43 -6.54 -4.22
CA ASP A 15 4.34 -5.39 -4.34
C ASP A 15 3.66 -4.08 -4.76
N ALA A 16 2.33 -4.01 -4.65
CA ALA A 16 1.60 -2.81 -5.01
C ALA A 16 1.76 -1.71 -3.94
N PRO A 17 1.88 -0.44 -4.35
CA PRO A 17 1.88 0.69 -3.43
C PRO A 17 0.48 0.89 -2.83
N ALA A 18 0.39 0.90 -1.52
CA ALA A 18 -0.84 1.12 -0.76
C ALA A 18 -0.64 2.23 0.29
N SER A 19 -1.71 2.83 0.82
CA SER A 19 -1.55 3.83 1.89
C SER A 19 -1.28 3.14 3.22
N ILE A 20 -0.44 3.74 4.07
CA ILE A 20 -0.29 3.32 5.48
C ILE A 20 -1.61 3.38 6.29
N ARG A 21 -2.62 4.08 5.78
CA ARG A 21 -3.95 4.16 6.43
C ARG A 21 -4.90 3.05 5.98
N ASP A 22 -4.56 2.33 4.91
CA ASP A 22 -5.38 1.23 4.42
C ASP A 22 -5.08 -0.04 5.24
N GLU A 23 -6.14 -0.70 5.70
CA GLU A 23 -6.09 -2.01 6.35
C GLU A 23 -5.81 -3.14 5.33
N ARG A 24 -6.14 -2.91 4.05
CA ARG A 24 -5.99 -3.89 2.95
C ARG A 24 -5.43 -3.26 1.70
N CYS A 25 -4.72 -4.07 0.93
CA CYS A 25 -4.16 -3.69 -0.35
C CYS A 25 -5.30 -3.36 -1.32
N PRO A 26 -5.31 -2.17 -1.95
CA PRO A 26 -6.34 -1.80 -2.92
C PRO A 26 -6.25 -2.59 -4.23
N ASP A 27 -5.12 -3.26 -4.48
CA ASP A 27 -4.84 -3.96 -5.74
C ASP A 27 -5.23 -5.45 -5.67
N CYS A 28 -4.70 -6.19 -4.69
CA CYS A 28 -4.99 -7.61 -4.53
C CYS A 28 -6.01 -7.93 -3.41
N GLY A 29 -6.31 -6.97 -2.53
CA GLY A 29 -7.20 -7.18 -1.38
C GLY A 29 -6.54 -7.86 -0.17
N ALA A 30 -5.23 -8.16 -0.21
CA ALA A 30 -4.51 -8.76 0.90
C ALA A 30 -4.47 -7.81 2.13
N PRO A 31 -4.51 -8.33 3.36
CA PRO A 31 -4.33 -7.51 4.56
C PRO A 31 -2.94 -6.86 4.57
N LEU A 32 -2.88 -5.54 4.80
CA LEU A 32 -1.64 -4.79 4.98
C LEU A 32 -1.21 -4.74 6.46
N GLU A 33 -2.08 -5.23 7.34
CA GLU A 33 -1.86 -5.41 8.76
C GLU A 33 -1.02 -6.66 9.03
N ARG A 34 0.14 -6.44 9.67
CA ARG A 34 0.89 -7.44 10.42
C ARG A 34 0.92 -7.04 11.88
#